data_AF-A0A3S1ZYX3-F1
#
_entry.id   AF-A0A3S1ZYX3-F1
#
_cell.length_a   1.000
_cell.length_b   1.000
_cell.length_c   1.000
_cell.angle_alpha   90.00
_cell.angle_beta   90.00
_cell.angle_gamma   90.00
#
_symmetry.space_group_name_H-M   'P 1'
#
loop_
_entity.id
_entity.type
_entity.pdbx_description
1 polymer ?
#
loop_
_entity_poly.entity_id
_entity_poly.type
_entity_poly.pdbx_seq_one_letter_code
_entity_poly.pdbx_strand_id
1 'polypeptide(L)'
;MGNENNVAVGNGAGVSVYGSGNAAFGYLAGNAVAGGSDGAGGLRDGNDNIAIGNQAGSIVTGSNNIASGLRAGREVTGSNNIATGFQAGGDVSGHQNIASGSNAGGAVRGDYNIASGNNAGAFVTGNNN
;
A
#
# COMPACT_ATOMS: atom_id res chain seq x y z
N MET A 1 15.45 8.53 -14.50
CA MET A 1 14.17 7.89 -14.10
C MET A 1 13.68 8.68 -12.89
N GLY A 2 12.52 9.31 -13.05
CA GLY A 2 12.22 10.66 -12.56
C GLY A 2 11.94 10.77 -11.06
N ASN A 3 12.73 11.60 -10.38
CA ASN A 3 12.51 12.10 -9.01
C ASN A 3 11.58 13.31 -9.03
N GLU A 4 10.39 13.19 -9.59
CA GLU A 4 9.43 14.30 -9.57
C GLU A 4 8.47 14.10 -8.39
N ASN A 5 8.68 14.86 -7.32
CA ASN A 5 7.72 15.05 -6.22
C ASN A 5 7.52 13.89 -5.22
N ASN A 6 8.56 13.11 -4.93
CA ASN A 6 8.52 12.17 -3.80
C ASN A 6 8.95 12.88 -2.49
N VAL A 7 8.24 12.65 -1.40
CA VAL A 7 8.56 13.13 -0.04
C VAL A 7 8.86 11.93 0.84
N ALA A 8 10.02 11.91 1.49
CA ALA A 8 10.42 10.85 2.41
C ALA A 8 10.95 11.43 3.72
N VAL A 9 10.38 11.02 4.86
CA VAL A 9 10.77 11.45 6.20
C VAL A 9 10.86 10.24 7.12
N GLY A 10 12.07 9.91 7.57
CA GLY A 10 12.33 8.76 8.46
C GLY A 10 13.47 7.89 7.95
N ASN A 11 14.05 7.11 8.86
CA ASN A 11 15.13 6.20 8.48
C ASN A 11 14.61 5.09 7.55
N GLY A 12 15.18 5.03 6.34
CA GLY A 12 14.80 4.07 5.31
C GLY A 12 13.44 4.34 4.64
N ALA A 13 12.83 5.51 4.84
CA ALA A 13 11.63 5.90 4.10
C ALA A 13 11.97 6.16 2.62
N GLY A 14 11.11 5.72 1.69
CA GLY A 14 11.20 6.11 0.27
C GLY A 14 12.50 5.77 -0.49
N VAL A 15 13.26 4.75 -0.05
CA VAL A 15 14.61 4.46 -0.60
C VAL A 15 14.59 3.88 -2.02
N SER A 16 13.60 3.06 -2.36
CA SER A 16 13.49 2.35 -3.64
C SER A 16 12.13 2.61 -4.26
N VAL A 17 11.92 3.87 -4.64
CA VAL A 17 10.68 4.35 -5.26
C VAL A 17 10.90 4.54 -6.76
N TYR A 18 10.17 3.78 -7.56
CA TYR A 18 10.09 3.88 -9.02
C TYR A 18 8.76 4.53 -9.38
N GLY A 19 8.71 5.86 -9.34
CA GLY A 19 7.53 6.66 -9.65
C GLY A 19 7.59 8.05 -9.03
N SER A 20 6.58 8.86 -9.29
CA SER A 20 6.41 10.24 -8.83
C SER A 20 5.27 10.40 -7.82
N GLY A 21 5.25 11.50 -7.08
CA GLY A 21 4.12 11.87 -6.20
C GLY A 21 3.96 11.03 -4.93
N ASN A 22 4.96 10.24 -4.53
CA ASN A 22 4.86 9.38 -3.35
C ASN A 22 5.18 10.15 -2.06
N ALA A 23 4.44 9.89 -0.98
CA ALA A 23 4.68 10.46 0.34
C ALA A 23 4.95 9.34 1.36
N ALA A 24 6.12 9.33 1.98
CA ALA A 24 6.55 8.34 2.95
C ALA A 24 6.99 9.00 4.27
N PHE A 25 6.31 8.68 5.37
CA PHE A 25 6.59 9.25 6.70
C PHE A 25 6.68 8.13 7.74
N GLY A 26 7.89 7.79 8.20
CA GLY A 26 8.13 6.76 9.22
C GLY A 26 9.35 5.87 8.91
N TYR A 27 9.78 5.08 9.89
CA TYR A 27 10.82 4.07 9.68
C TYR A 27 10.37 3.05 8.63
N LEU A 28 11.13 2.88 7.55
CA LEU A 28 10.82 2.00 6.41
C LEU A 28 9.46 2.26 5.72
N ALA A 29 8.85 3.43 5.92
CA ALA A 29 7.60 3.78 5.22
C ALA A 29 7.85 3.91 3.71
N GLY A 30 7.00 3.34 2.87
CA GLY A 30 7.13 3.49 1.42
C GLY A 30 8.50 3.05 0.87
N ASN A 31 9.18 2.10 1.53
CA ASN A 31 10.59 1.81 1.25
C ASN A 31 10.81 1.26 -0.17
N ALA A 32 9.93 0.38 -0.64
CA ALA A 32 9.96 -0.20 -1.97
C ALA A 32 8.61 0.02 -2.66
N VAL A 33 8.57 0.98 -3.58
CA VAL A 33 7.37 1.32 -4.36
C VAL A 33 7.70 1.20 -5.83
N ALA A 34 6.95 0.40 -6.56
CA ALA A 34 7.06 0.23 -8.01
C ALA A 34 5.66 0.14 -8.62
N GLY A 35 5.52 0.35 -9.93
CA GLY A 35 4.28 0.02 -10.63
C GLY A 35 4.25 -1.45 -11.05
N GLY A 36 3.07 -1.91 -11.46
CA GLY A 36 2.90 -3.26 -12.00
C GLY A 36 3.66 -3.47 -13.32
N SER A 37 3.86 -4.74 -13.69
CA SER A 37 4.41 -5.09 -15.00
C SER A 37 3.35 -4.92 -16.10
N ASP A 38 3.76 -4.39 -17.25
CA ASP A 38 2.90 -4.25 -18.43
C ASP A 38 2.89 -5.51 -19.33
N GLY A 39 3.54 -6.60 -18.88
CA GLY A 39 3.71 -7.83 -19.66
C GLY A 39 4.79 -7.76 -20.75
N ALA A 40 5.40 -6.60 -21.00
CA ALA A 40 6.50 -6.40 -21.94
C ALA A 40 7.88 -6.34 -21.26
N GLY A 41 7.94 -6.59 -19.95
CA GLY A 41 9.17 -6.50 -19.15
C GLY A 41 9.47 -5.09 -18.63
N GLY A 42 8.59 -4.12 -18.90
CA GLY A 42 8.65 -2.79 -18.30
C GLY A 42 7.92 -2.76 -16.96
N LEU A 43 8.57 -2.22 -15.92
CA LEU A 43 7.87 -1.78 -14.72
C LEU A 43 7.18 -0.45 -15.04
N ARG A 44 5.89 -0.34 -14.73
CA ARG A 44 5.21 0.97 -14.69
C ARG A 44 5.69 1.77 -13.49
N ASP A 45 5.42 3.07 -13.50
CA ASP A 45 5.70 3.95 -12.37
C ASP A 45 4.65 3.73 -11.26
N GLY A 46 5.11 3.42 -10.04
CA GLY A 46 4.32 3.33 -8.81
C GLY A 46 4.09 4.72 -8.24
N ASN A 47 3.15 5.42 -8.85
CA ASN A 47 2.88 6.82 -8.55
C ASN A 47 1.89 7.01 -7.39
N ASP A 48 1.98 8.17 -6.75
CA ASP A 48 0.93 8.73 -5.89
C ASP A 48 0.55 7.83 -4.70
N ASN A 49 1.52 7.11 -4.13
CA ASN A 49 1.30 6.31 -2.92
C ASN A 49 1.59 7.12 -1.66
N ILE A 50 0.74 6.95 -0.64
CA ILE A 50 0.90 7.58 0.68
C ILE A 50 1.17 6.48 1.71
N ALA A 51 2.28 6.59 2.43
CA ALA A 51 2.72 5.66 3.46
C ALA A 51 3.07 6.44 4.74
N ILE A 52 2.26 6.32 5.78
CA ILE A 52 2.43 7.04 7.05
C ILE A 52 2.44 6.03 8.20
N GLY A 53 3.58 5.90 8.88
CA GLY A 53 3.79 4.98 9.99
C GLY A 53 4.99 4.07 9.79
N ASN A 54 5.43 3.44 10.87
CA ASN A 54 6.50 2.45 10.82
C ASN A 54 6.08 1.28 9.92
N GLN A 55 6.87 1.00 8.88
CA GLN A 55 6.63 -0.04 7.88
C GLN A 55 5.28 0.06 7.13
N ALA A 56 4.64 1.23 7.14
CA ALA A 56 3.45 1.45 6.32
C ALA A 56 3.83 1.44 4.84
N GLY A 57 3.07 0.77 3.97
CA GLY A 57 3.35 0.77 2.53
C GLY A 57 4.77 0.30 2.18
N SER A 58 5.38 -0.59 2.98
CA SER A 58 6.80 -0.92 2.85
C SER A 58 7.14 -1.51 1.49
N ILE A 59 6.23 -2.29 0.92
CA ILE A 59 6.37 -2.98 -0.36
C ILE A 59 5.07 -2.78 -1.13
N VAL A 60 5.09 -1.91 -2.14
CA VAL A 60 3.92 -1.59 -2.96
C VAL A 60 4.26 -1.80 -4.43
N THR A 61 3.47 -2.64 -5.09
CA THR A 61 3.45 -2.81 -6.55
C THR A 61 2.13 -2.29 -7.07
N GLY A 62 2.11 -1.02 -7.47
CA GLY A 62 0.95 -0.30 -7.99
C GLY A 62 0.93 1.18 -7.57
N SER A 63 -0.16 1.85 -7.90
CA SER A 63 -0.29 3.30 -7.74
C SER A 63 -1.52 3.67 -6.91
N ASN A 64 -1.55 4.91 -6.41
CA ASN A 64 -2.68 5.49 -5.67
C ASN A 64 -3.07 4.72 -4.40
N ASN A 65 -2.13 4.05 -3.72
CA ASN A 65 -2.43 3.36 -2.47
C ASN A 65 -2.22 4.29 -1.27
N ILE A 66 -3.08 4.16 -0.26
CA ILE A 66 -2.97 4.89 1.01
C ILE A 66 -2.76 3.86 2.13
N ALA A 67 -1.65 3.96 2.83
CA ALA A 67 -1.29 3.15 3.98
C ALA A 67 -0.98 4.07 5.18
N SER A 68 -1.80 4.03 6.22
CA SER A 68 -1.65 4.89 7.40
C SER A 68 -1.81 4.10 8.69
N GLY A 69 -0.69 3.84 9.37
CA GLY A 69 -0.62 3.08 10.61
C GLY A 69 0.63 2.21 10.67
N LEU A 70 0.98 1.72 11.86
CA LEU A 70 2.08 0.75 12.01
C LEU A 70 1.74 -0.51 11.20
N ARG A 71 2.55 -0.79 10.17
CA ARG A 71 2.39 -1.90 9.20
C ARG A 71 1.06 -1.90 8.43
N ALA A 72 0.37 -0.78 8.31
CA ALA A 72 -0.78 -0.66 7.42
C ALA A 72 -0.34 -0.84 5.97
N GLY A 73 -1.08 -1.57 5.15
CA GLY A 73 -0.76 -1.72 3.72
C GLY A 73 0.67 -2.19 3.48
N ARG A 74 1.25 -3.02 4.38
CA ARG A 74 2.69 -3.30 4.39
C ARG A 74 3.15 -3.90 3.06
N GLU A 75 2.36 -4.83 2.53
CA GLU A 75 2.57 -5.52 1.27
C GLU A 75 1.31 -5.36 0.42
N VAL A 76 1.40 -4.59 -0.67
CA VAL A 76 0.27 -4.33 -1.57
C VAL A 76 0.70 -4.62 -3.00
N THR A 77 0.00 -5.56 -3.65
CA THR A 77 0.04 -5.77 -5.09
C THR A 77 -1.31 -5.37 -5.66
N GLY A 78 -1.36 -4.21 -6.30
CA GLY A 78 -2.59 -3.60 -6.78
C GLY A 78 -2.61 -2.09 -6.58
N SER A 79 -3.72 -1.47 -6.94
CA SER A 79 -3.83 -0.02 -7.00
C SER A 79 -5.14 0.45 -6.39
N ASN A 80 -5.14 1.71 -5.95
CA ASN A 80 -6.30 2.36 -5.33
C ASN A 80 -6.76 1.68 -4.03
N ASN A 81 -5.85 1.05 -3.27
CA ASN A 81 -6.19 0.45 -1.98
C ASN A 81 -6.03 1.47 -0.84
N ILE A 82 -6.87 1.36 0.18
CA ILE A 82 -6.82 2.19 1.39
C ILE A 82 -6.68 1.26 2.60
N ALA A 83 -5.62 1.44 3.38
CA ALA A 83 -5.31 0.70 4.58
C ALA A 83 -5.03 1.68 5.73
N THR A 84 -5.94 1.76 6.71
CA THR A 84 -5.84 2.68 7.84
C THR A 84 -5.98 1.95 9.18
N GLY A 85 -4.95 2.03 10.03
CA GLY A 85 -4.91 1.37 11.33
C GLY A 85 -3.72 0.43 11.51
N PHE A 86 -3.52 -0.08 12.72
CA PHE A 86 -2.47 -1.05 13.01
C PHE A 86 -2.70 -2.33 12.19
N GLN A 87 -1.75 -2.69 11.33
CA GLN A 87 -1.81 -3.87 10.45
C GLN A 87 -3.06 -3.98 9.56
N ALA A 88 -3.79 -2.89 9.34
CA ALA A 88 -4.92 -2.88 8.40
C ALA A 88 -4.40 -3.16 6.99
N GLY A 89 -5.08 -4.01 6.22
CA GLY A 89 -4.66 -4.30 4.84
C GLY A 89 -3.21 -4.77 4.74
N GLY A 90 -2.71 -5.53 5.72
CA GLY A 90 -1.28 -5.83 5.84
C GLY A 90 -0.71 -6.56 4.61
N ASP A 91 -1.51 -7.41 3.99
CA ASP A 91 -1.22 -8.16 2.76
C ASP A 91 -2.42 -8.04 1.81
N VAL A 92 -2.31 -7.23 0.76
CA VAL A 92 -3.39 -7.01 -0.23
C VAL A 92 -2.91 -7.42 -1.61
N SER A 93 -3.64 -8.36 -2.23
CA SER A 93 -3.51 -8.71 -3.64
C SER A 93 -4.82 -8.42 -4.34
N GLY A 94 -4.90 -7.28 -5.01
CA GLY A 94 -6.10 -6.76 -5.66
C GLY A 94 -6.20 -5.24 -5.63
N HIS A 95 -7.23 -4.73 -6.28
CA HIS A 95 -7.48 -3.31 -6.50
C HIS A 95 -8.69 -2.81 -5.72
N GLN A 96 -8.68 -1.51 -5.39
CA GLN A 96 -9.85 -0.81 -4.85
C GLN A 96 -10.41 -1.42 -3.54
N ASN A 97 -9.54 -1.95 -2.70
CA ASN A 97 -9.91 -2.47 -1.39
C ASN A 97 -9.79 -1.39 -0.31
N ILE A 98 -10.67 -1.44 0.70
CA ILE A 98 -10.65 -0.57 1.86
C ILE A 98 -10.55 -1.43 3.12
N ALA A 99 -9.48 -1.24 3.89
CA ALA A 99 -9.24 -1.85 5.19
C ALA A 99 -9.06 -0.74 6.23
N SER A 100 -10.02 -0.60 7.14
CA SER A 100 -10.03 0.48 8.16
C SER A 100 -10.27 -0.08 9.55
N GLY A 101 -9.28 0.00 10.42
CA GLY A 101 -9.32 -0.55 11.78
C GLY A 101 -8.14 -1.49 12.06
N SER A 102 -7.84 -1.70 13.34
CA SER A 102 -6.75 -2.60 13.73
C SER A 102 -7.01 -4.02 13.22
N ASN A 103 -6.08 -4.57 12.42
CA ASN A 103 -6.16 -5.84 11.69
C ASN A 103 -7.34 -5.99 10.72
N ALA A 104 -8.04 -4.91 10.37
CA ALA A 104 -9.11 -4.97 9.38
C ALA A 104 -8.52 -5.39 8.03
N GLY A 105 -9.13 -6.34 7.33
CA GLY A 105 -8.62 -6.75 6.01
C GLY A 105 -7.17 -7.23 6.06
N GLY A 106 -6.71 -7.84 7.15
CA GLY A 106 -5.29 -8.17 7.36
C GLY A 106 -4.66 -8.93 6.19
N ALA A 107 -5.43 -9.79 5.52
CA ALA A 107 -5.12 -10.35 4.22
C ALA A 107 -6.33 -10.25 3.26
N VAL A 108 -6.15 -9.63 2.09
CA VAL A 108 -7.20 -9.49 1.06
C VAL A 108 -6.72 -10.08 -0.25
N ARG A 109 -7.53 -10.97 -0.85
CA ARG A 109 -7.33 -11.50 -2.20
C ARG A 109 -8.56 -11.24 -3.05
N GLY A 110 -8.45 -10.29 -3.98
CA GLY A 110 -9.53 -9.85 -4.84
C GLY A 110 -9.76 -8.35 -4.76
N ASP A 111 -10.76 -7.88 -5.51
CA ASP A 111 -11.00 -6.48 -5.78
C ASP A 111 -12.28 -5.97 -5.09
N TYR A 112 -12.34 -4.66 -4.84
CA TYR A 112 -13.56 -3.98 -4.37
C TYR A 112 -14.10 -4.46 -3.01
N ASN A 113 -13.22 -4.87 -2.09
CA ASN A 113 -13.63 -5.33 -0.76
C ASN A 113 -13.58 -4.21 0.29
N ILE A 114 -14.48 -4.24 1.27
CA ILE A 114 -14.50 -3.30 2.40
C ILE A 114 -14.48 -4.05 3.74
N ALA A 115 -13.39 -3.91 4.47
CA ALA A 115 -13.24 -4.38 5.84
C ALA A 115 -13.12 -3.18 6.80
N SER A 116 -14.11 -2.99 7.67
CA SER A 116 -14.15 -1.85 8.59
C SER A 116 -14.45 -2.27 10.03
N GLY A 117 -13.53 -2.00 10.95
CA GLY A 117 -13.62 -2.34 12.36
C GLY A 117 -12.44 -3.19 12.85
N ASN A 118 -12.29 -3.32 14.16
CA ASN A 118 -11.24 -4.15 14.75
C ASN A 118 -11.43 -5.63 14.32
N ASN A 119 -10.40 -6.21 13.67
CA ASN A 119 -10.39 -7.56 13.11
C ASN A 119 -11.50 -7.85 12.06
N ALA A 120 -12.20 -6.82 11.56
CA ALA A 120 -13.22 -7.01 10.54
C ALA A 120 -12.59 -7.59 9.27
N GLY A 121 -13.19 -8.65 8.73
CA GLY A 121 -12.69 -9.28 7.50
C GLY A 121 -11.19 -9.57 7.53
N ALA A 122 -10.64 -10.05 8.65
CA ALA A 122 -9.19 -10.29 8.79
C ALA A 122 -8.60 -11.11 7.63
N PHE A 123 -9.43 -11.96 7.01
CA PHE A 123 -9.17 -12.66 5.76
C PHE A 123 -10.34 -12.46 4.80
N VAL A 124 -10.12 -11.75 3.69
CA VAL A 124 -11.10 -11.61 2.62
C VAL A 124 -10.60 -12.32 1.37
N THR A 125 -11.47 -13.08 0.72
CA THR A 125 -11.20 -13.67 -0.59
C THR A 125 -12.43 -13.51 -1.47
N GLY A 126 -12.21 -13.10 -2.72
CA GLY A 126 -13.27 -12.77 -3.66
C GLY A 126 -13.39 -11.27 -3.87
N ASN A 127 -14.40 -10.89 -4.65
CA ASN A 127 -14.61 -9.51 -5.05
C ASN A 127 -15.94 -8.99 -4.51
N ASN A 128 -16.03 -7.70 -4.23
CA ASN A 128 -17.25 -7.02 -3.78
C ASN A 128 -17.82 -7.54 -2.45
N ASN A 129 -16.95 -7.78 -1.47
CA ASN A 129 -17.33 -8.14 -0.09
C ASN A 129 -17.42 -6.94 0.84
#